data_AF-A0AAC9LED1-F1
#
_entry.id   AF-A0AAC9LED1-F1
#
_cell.length_a   1.000
_cell.length_b   1.000
_cell.length_c   1.000
_cell.angle_alpha   90.00
_cell.angle_beta   90.00
_cell.angle_gamma   90.00
#
_symmetry.space_group_name_H-M   'P 1'
#
loop_
_entity.id
_entity.type
_entity.pdbx_description
1 polymer ?
#
loop_
_entity_poly.entity_id
_entity_poly.type
_entity_poly.pdbx_seq_one_letter_code
_entity_poly.pdbx_strand_id
1 'polypeptide(L)'
;MGWLVSVYRTVLEQKIKERRQSVEEFAEFVETFAREHGEPGTLSTRHLQRLLSGHRADGEPLGRVRTVTARLLERIFGLDIDVLLSPPRDTLGTADIVGGTALPRTVHVPETVMTRSHPGDFGTIPVDLSAAFDWLDTQSRWTPQTTQDRVTERLAEPGVRTAIAGRLPARVGRGALAEAMAAYYDRAVPGHGFYRTRIDGHGIDTTVFTRPSWLDLRCPLTPTTDLLRLDAVMPGAPREHDVPHYAVDRLAEAVMAGVRVSDRPVYRLLSVDVEPAHIGGSVGLASFVEYALTLDLLESELSDAVSRGATPCHGSQPLRDRYLPSLAGMLDLGSRLCVGGALALCAIARPADAFRGPADYVLLIQERSTQVVNAARRLAVIPKGFHQPLRDYRADTRIGATLRRELEEELFGHSEVDSTEDGNRVANPMHPSRLSAPMRWLSEEPGRLRMECTGFGLNTVSGNYEFASLLVIDDERFWTRFGGDIEANWESRSLRQYSSLDRELVAVLAADESWSNEGLFAFAQGLRRLREIGGERVDLPQIDVLPV
;
A
#
# COMPACT_ATOMS: atom_id res chain seq x y z
N MET A 1 35.38 7.29 -14.20
CA MET A 1 34.81 6.74 -15.45
C MET A 1 33.92 5.57 -15.06
N GLY A 2 32.73 5.87 -14.53
CA GLY A 2 31.78 4.88 -14.04
C GLY A 2 30.62 4.78 -15.02
N TRP A 3 30.43 3.61 -15.61
CA TRP A 3 29.36 3.32 -16.55
C TRP A 3 28.02 3.25 -15.78
N LEU A 4 27.05 4.07 -16.19
CA LEU A 4 25.65 3.94 -15.78
C LEU A 4 25.11 2.64 -16.38
N VAL A 5 24.70 1.70 -15.54
CA VAL A 5 24.06 0.45 -15.97
C VAL A 5 22.57 0.76 -16.14
N SER A 6 22.10 0.76 -17.39
CA SER A 6 20.67 0.82 -17.68
C SER A 6 19.95 -0.34 -16.96
N VAL A 7 18.85 -0.02 -16.28
CA VAL A 7 18.04 -0.99 -15.50
C VAL A 7 17.39 -2.04 -16.39
N TYR A 8 17.23 -1.74 -17.69
CA TYR A 8 16.66 -2.64 -18.69
C TYR A 8 17.71 -3.05 -19.72
N ARG A 9 17.65 -4.32 -20.13
CA ARG A 9 18.62 -4.91 -21.05
C ARG A 9 18.33 -4.57 -22.50
N THR A 10 17.06 -4.35 -22.82
CA THR A 10 16.59 -4.00 -24.17
C THR A 10 15.49 -2.93 -24.11
N VAL A 11 15.33 -2.15 -25.17
CA VAL A 11 14.18 -1.23 -25.34
C VAL A 11 12.85 -2.00 -25.31
N LEU A 12 12.82 -3.25 -25.78
CA LEU A 12 11.67 -4.13 -25.70
C LEU A 12 11.26 -4.41 -24.25
N GLU A 13 12.22 -4.71 -23.38
CA GLU A 13 11.97 -4.90 -21.94
C GLU A 13 11.41 -3.62 -21.31
N GLN A 14 12.02 -2.48 -21.62
CA GLN A 14 11.53 -1.18 -21.18
C GLN A 14 10.09 -0.94 -21.65
N LYS A 15 9.78 -1.17 -22.93
CA LYS A 15 8.45 -0.91 -23.52
C LYS A 15 7.36 -1.83 -22.96
N ILE A 16 7.67 -3.09 -22.65
CA ILE A 16 6.74 -3.99 -21.96
C ILE A 16 6.45 -3.50 -20.54
N LYS A 17 7.49 -3.03 -19.83
CA LYS A 17 7.34 -2.46 -18.50
C LYS A 17 6.59 -1.12 -18.49
N GLU A 18 6.78 -0.28 -19.49
CA GLU A 18 6.01 0.96 -19.70
C GLU A 18 4.50 0.67 -19.90
N ARG A 19 4.17 -0.48 -20.50
CA ARG A 19 2.78 -0.96 -20.64
C ARG A 19 2.23 -1.63 -19.38
N ARG A 20 3.03 -1.74 -18.32
CA ARG A 20 2.69 -2.41 -17.05
C ARG A 20 2.29 -3.88 -17.20
N GLN A 21 2.81 -4.56 -18.22
CA GLN A 21 2.52 -5.98 -18.45
C GLN A 21 3.68 -6.84 -17.91
N SER A 22 3.35 -7.97 -17.30
CA SER A 22 4.29 -9.09 -17.12
C SER A 22 4.68 -9.68 -18.47
N VAL A 23 5.70 -10.54 -18.47
CA VAL A 23 6.16 -11.17 -19.71
C VAL A 23 5.10 -12.14 -20.23
N GLU A 24 4.40 -12.79 -19.31
CA GLU A 24 3.29 -13.71 -19.53
C GLU A 24 2.07 -12.97 -20.11
N GLU A 25 1.64 -11.89 -19.46
CA GLU A 25 0.52 -11.06 -19.96
C GLU A 25 0.83 -10.42 -21.31
N PHE A 26 2.08 -9.99 -21.54
CA PHE A 26 2.47 -9.45 -22.83
C PHE A 26 2.47 -10.54 -23.92
N ALA A 27 2.89 -11.77 -23.60
CA ALA A 27 2.79 -12.89 -24.53
C ALA A 27 1.33 -13.20 -24.92
N GLU A 28 0.42 -13.22 -23.95
CA GLU A 28 -1.02 -13.40 -24.19
C GLU A 28 -1.64 -12.24 -24.99
N PHE A 29 -1.23 -11.01 -24.69
CA PHE A 29 -1.61 -9.83 -25.47
C PHE A 29 -1.15 -9.93 -26.92
N VAL A 30 0.10 -10.35 -27.16
CA VAL A 30 0.65 -10.52 -28.51
C VAL A 30 -0.13 -11.58 -29.30
N GLU A 31 -0.56 -12.66 -28.66
CA GLU A 31 -1.39 -13.69 -29.30
C GLU A 31 -2.80 -13.17 -29.64
N THR A 32 -3.40 -12.38 -28.77
CA THR A 32 -4.71 -11.74 -29.02
C THR A 32 -4.59 -10.71 -30.15
N PHE A 33 -3.57 -9.85 -30.10
CA PHE A 33 -3.30 -8.85 -31.12
C PHE A 33 -3.07 -9.47 -32.50
N ALA A 34 -2.29 -10.56 -32.58
CA ALA A 34 -2.04 -11.27 -33.82
C ALA A 34 -3.33 -11.83 -34.45
N ARG A 35 -4.23 -12.37 -33.61
CA ARG A 35 -5.52 -12.91 -34.05
C ARG A 35 -6.44 -11.80 -34.57
N GLU A 36 -6.54 -10.69 -33.86
CA GLU A 36 -7.41 -9.56 -34.23
C GLU A 36 -6.94 -8.84 -35.50
N HIS A 37 -5.63 -8.81 -35.74
CA HIS A 37 -5.03 -8.09 -36.88
C HIS A 37 -4.63 -8.99 -38.04
N GLY A 38 -4.97 -10.29 -37.99
CA GLY A 38 -4.71 -11.25 -39.05
C GLY A 38 -3.22 -11.51 -39.31
N GLU A 39 -2.38 -11.38 -38.28
CA GLU A 39 -0.94 -11.60 -38.38
C GLU A 39 -0.61 -13.09 -38.13
N PRO A 40 0.16 -13.75 -39.03
CA PRO A 40 0.45 -15.18 -38.92
C PRO A 40 1.59 -15.44 -37.92
N GLY A 41 1.44 -15.09 -36.65
CA GLY A 41 2.50 -15.25 -35.64
C GLY A 41 1.99 -15.51 -34.23
N THR A 42 2.71 -16.32 -33.46
CA THR A 42 2.54 -16.49 -32.01
C THR A 42 3.86 -16.22 -31.31
N LEU A 43 3.79 -15.73 -30.07
CA LEU A 43 4.97 -15.41 -29.28
C LEU A 43 4.81 -15.98 -27.88
N SER A 44 5.37 -17.16 -27.65
CA SER A 44 5.36 -17.77 -26.32
C SER A 44 6.19 -16.97 -25.31
N THR A 45 5.81 -17.04 -24.04
CA THR A 45 6.54 -16.42 -22.92
C THR A 45 8.03 -16.76 -22.94
N ARG A 46 8.39 -18.01 -23.18
CA ARG A 46 9.81 -18.45 -23.27
C ARG A 46 10.56 -17.79 -24.42
N HIS A 47 9.89 -17.59 -25.56
CA HIS A 47 10.50 -16.90 -26.69
C HIS A 47 10.68 -15.41 -26.39
N LEU A 48 9.68 -14.79 -25.77
CA LEU A 48 9.74 -13.40 -25.36
C LEU A 48 10.85 -13.16 -24.32
N GLN A 49 10.94 -13.97 -23.26
CA GLN A 49 12.02 -13.90 -22.26
C GLN A 49 13.42 -13.96 -22.91
N ARG A 50 13.57 -14.80 -23.95
CA ARG A 50 14.81 -14.89 -24.73
C ARG A 50 15.10 -13.63 -25.55
N LEU A 51 14.09 -12.93 -26.06
CA LEU A 51 14.28 -11.65 -26.75
C LEU A 51 14.69 -10.55 -25.76
N LEU A 52 14.08 -10.53 -24.56
CA LEU A 52 14.40 -9.57 -23.51
C LEU A 52 15.82 -9.72 -22.96
N SER A 53 16.37 -10.94 -22.94
CA SER A 53 17.74 -11.18 -22.46
C SER A 53 18.82 -10.65 -23.41
N GLY A 54 18.49 -10.34 -24.67
CA GLY A 54 19.46 -9.89 -25.68
C GLY A 54 20.48 -10.95 -26.12
N HIS A 55 20.53 -12.09 -25.43
CA HIS A 55 21.53 -13.15 -25.60
C HIS A 55 20.86 -14.53 -25.59
N ARG A 56 21.49 -15.48 -26.28
CA ARG A 56 21.18 -16.92 -26.22
C ARG A 56 21.70 -17.53 -24.90
N ALA A 57 21.26 -18.75 -24.61
CA ALA A 57 21.65 -19.47 -23.39
C ALA A 57 23.16 -19.80 -23.30
N ASP A 58 23.87 -19.72 -24.42
CA ASP A 58 25.33 -19.88 -24.56
C ASP A 58 26.09 -18.54 -24.47
N GLY A 59 25.40 -17.41 -24.26
CA GLY A 59 26.00 -16.08 -24.11
C GLY A 59 26.26 -15.33 -25.42
N GLU A 60 26.00 -15.95 -26.58
CA GLU A 60 26.12 -15.29 -27.88
C GLU A 60 24.94 -14.33 -28.14
N PRO A 61 25.13 -13.26 -28.94
CA PRO A 61 24.05 -12.35 -29.32
C PRO A 61 22.88 -13.09 -29.97
N LEU A 62 21.66 -12.58 -29.80
CA LEU A 62 20.50 -13.11 -30.50
C LEU A 62 20.72 -13.05 -32.02
N GLY A 63 20.80 -14.21 -32.67
CA GLY A 63 20.73 -14.28 -34.12
C GLY A 63 19.40 -13.69 -34.65
N ARG A 64 19.37 -13.39 -35.95
CA ARG A 64 18.24 -12.69 -36.62
C ARG A 64 16.87 -13.26 -36.21
N VAL A 65 16.03 -12.41 -35.64
CA VAL A 65 14.65 -12.76 -35.26
C VAL A 65 13.85 -13.13 -36.52
N ARG A 66 12.95 -14.11 -36.40
CA ARG A 66 12.08 -14.51 -37.51
C ARG A 66 11.28 -13.30 -38.00
N THR A 67 11.22 -13.10 -39.32
CA THR A 67 10.55 -11.93 -39.95
C THR A 67 9.12 -11.72 -39.47
N VAL A 68 8.39 -12.80 -39.22
CA VAL A 68 7.02 -12.77 -38.68
C VAL A 68 6.98 -12.18 -37.26
N THR A 69 7.88 -12.60 -36.38
CA THR A 69 7.96 -12.10 -35.00
C THR A 69 8.44 -10.65 -34.95
N ALA A 70 9.41 -10.29 -35.80
CA ALA A 70 9.89 -8.92 -35.94
C ALA A 70 8.74 -7.98 -36.33
N ARG A 71 8.05 -8.29 -37.44
CA ARG A 71 6.92 -7.50 -37.94
C ARG A 71 5.80 -7.35 -36.90
N LEU A 72 5.50 -8.41 -36.14
CA LEU A 72 4.49 -8.38 -35.10
C LEU A 72 4.85 -7.41 -33.97
N LEU A 73 6.09 -7.48 -33.46
CA LEU A 73 6.57 -6.58 -32.41
C LEU A 73 6.71 -5.14 -32.90
N GLU A 74 7.23 -4.95 -34.11
CA GLU A 74 7.33 -3.63 -34.75
C GLU A 74 5.98 -2.95 -34.89
N ARG A 75 4.95 -3.72 -35.27
CA ARG A 75 3.59 -3.21 -35.41
C ARG A 75 2.95 -2.86 -34.07
N ILE A 76 3.24 -3.62 -33.01
CA ILE A 76 2.73 -3.37 -31.66
C ILE A 76 3.35 -2.10 -31.05
N PHE A 77 4.65 -1.88 -31.27
CA PHE A 77 5.38 -0.79 -30.63
C PHE A 77 5.68 0.41 -31.53
N GLY A 78 5.48 0.30 -32.83
CA GLY A 78 5.82 1.35 -33.81
C GLY A 78 7.33 1.62 -33.91
N LEU A 79 8.17 0.66 -33.51
CA LEU A 79 9.63 0.76 -33.49
C LEU A 79 10.24 -0.42 -34.25
N ASP A 80 11.34 -0.16 -34.96
CA ASP A 80 12.09 -1.21 -35.67
C ASP A 80 12.62 -2.29 -34.71
N ILE A 81 12.66 -3.56 -35.16
CA ILE A 81 13.09 -4.68 -34.31
C ILE A 81 14.53 -4.50 -33.80
N ASP A 82 15.41 -3.88 -34.57
CA ASP A 82 16.80 -3.64 -34.16
C ASP A 82 16.85 -2.58 -33.05
N VAL A 83 15.93 -1.61 -33.06
CA VAL A 83 15.77 -0.63 -31.98
C VAL A 83 15.21 -1.30 -30.74
N LEU A 84 14.18 -2.13 -30.88
CA LEU A 84 13.56 -2.86 -29.77
C LEU A 84 14.57 -3.78 -29.06
N LEU A 85 15.48 -4.42 -29.79
CA LEU A 85 16.48 -5.31 -29.21
C LEU A 85 17.77 -4.61 -28.77
N SER A 86 17.92 -3.31 -29.07
CA SER A 86 19.07 -2.54 -28.63
C SER A 86 18.99 -2.21 -27.13
N PRO A 87 20.13 -1.97 -26.46
CA PRO A 87 20.14 -1.41 -25.12
C PRO A 87 19.45 -0.03 -25.10
N PRO A 88 18.66 0.30 -24.06
CA PRO A 88 18.08 1.63 -23.92
C PRO A 88 19.19 2.67 -23.90
N ARG A 89 19.14 3.64 -24.82
CA ARG A 89 20.03 4.80 -24.75
C ARG A 89 19.51 5.74 -23.69
N ASP A 90 20.35 6.10 -22.72
CA ASP A 90 20.07 7.22 -21.81
C ASP A 90 19.88 8.49 -22.66
N THR A 91 18.64 8.94 -22.79
CA THR A 91 18.31 10.21 -23.43
C THR A 91 18.69 11.36 -22.50
N LEU A 92 19.98 11.65 -22.42
CA LEU A 92 20.48 13.01 -22.19
C LEU A 92 20.71 13.63 -23.58
N GLY A 93 19.99 14.71 -23.85
CA GLY A 93 19.96 15.36 -25.16
C GLY A 93 21.35 15.73 -25.68
N THR A 94 21.60 15.40 -26.94
CA THR A 94 22.58 16.09 -27.78
C THR A 94 22.04 16.08 -29.20
N ALA A 95 21.57 17.24 -29.62
CA ALA A 95 21.44 17.56 -31.03
C ALA A 95 22.86 17.79 -31.56
N ASP A 96 23.31 16.98 -32.52
CA ASP A 96 24.51 17.28 -33.29
C ASP A 96 24.13 17.61 -34.74
N ILE A 97 24.43 18.86 -35.08
CA ILE A 97 24.49 19.45 -36.41
C ILE A 97 25.90 19.22 -36.94
N VAL A 98 26.07 18.47 -38.04
CA VAL A 98 27.06 18.66 -39.14
C VAL A 98 26.53 17.80 -40.31
N GLY A 99 26.32 18.18 -41.57
CA GLY A 99 26.72 19.30 -42.42
C GLY A 99 26.97 18.72 -43.83
N GLY A 100 26.34 19.23 -44.90
CA GLY A 100 26.64 18.76 -46.27
C GLY A 100 25.63 19.06 -47.39
N THR A 101 25.48 20.35 -47.74
CA THR A 101 25.28 20.92 -49.10
C THR A 101 24.59 20.13 -50.24
N ALA A 102 23.43 20.63 -50.73
CA ALA A 102 23.21 21.14 -52.11
C ALA A 102 21.73 21.55 -52.35
N LEU A 103 21.51 22.77 -52.86
CA LEU A 103 20.25 23.41 -53.31
C LEU A 103 19.97 23.11 -54.81
N PRO A 104 18.88 23.61 -55.49
CA PRO A 104 17.62 24.26 -55.05
C PRO A 104 16.34 23.77 -55.79
N ARG A 105 15.14 24.14 -55.30
CA ARG A 105 14.14 24.93 -56.09
C ARG A 105 12.93 25.42 -55.27
N THR A 106 12.69 26.71 -55.45
CA THR A 106 11.62 27.64 -55.03
C THR A 106 10.17 27.20 -55.27
N VAL A 107 9.25 27.52 -54.34
CA VAL A 107 7.97 28.26 -54.56
C VAL A 107 7.52 29.00 -53.26
N HIS A 108 7.00 30.23 -53.42
CA HIS A 108 6.47 31.24 -52.48
C HIS A 108 5.16 30.84 -51.71
N VAL A 109 5.05 31.08 -50.38
CA VAL A 109 4.24 32.13 -49.60
C VAL A 109 2.72 31.83 -49.46
N PRO A 110 1.95 32.17 -48.36
CA PRO A 110 2.23 33.06 -47.19
C PRO A 110 1.91 32.56 -45.74
N GLU A 111 2.64 33.15 -44.80
CA GLU A 111 2.19 33.89 -43.59
C GLU A 111 1.07 33.31 -42.69
N THR A 112 1.45 32.76 -41.52
CA THR A 112 0.58 32.72 -40.33
C THR A 112 1.43 32.81 -39.05
N VAL A 113 1.27 33.96 -38.36
CA VAL A 113 1.39 34.24 -36.92
C VAL A 113 2.36 33.38 -36.10
N MET A 114 3.45 34.01 -35.66
CA MET A 114 4.35 33.52 -34.61
C MET A 114 3.60 33.23 -33.31
N THR A 115 3.48 31.94 -32.96
CA THR A 115 3.29 31.50 -31.57
C THR A 115 4.63 30.97 -31.06
N ARG A 116 5.05 31.50 -29.90
CA ARG A 116 6.29 31.12 -29.21
C ARG A 116 6.22 29.63 -28.85
N SER A 117 7.21 28.87 -29.30
CA SER A 117 7.42 27.47 -28.94
C SER A 117 7.78 27.38 -27.44
N HIS A 118 6.99 26.62 -26.67
CA HIS A 118 7.34 26.24 -25.30
C HIS A 118 8.39 25.11 -25.30
N PRO A 119 9.36 25.14 -24.37
CA PRO A 119 10.33 24.07 -24.20
C PRO A 119 9.76 22.96 -23.28
N GLY A 120 9.87 21.71 -23.72
CA GLY A 120 9.76 20.51 -22.86
C GLY A 120 8.41 19.82 -22.90
N ASP A 121 8.25 18.90 -23.85
CA ASP A 121 7.12 17.97 -23.95
C ASP A 121 7.20 16.95 -22.79
N PHE A 122 6.62 17.31 -21.65
CA PHE A 122 6.37 16.37 -20.56
C PHE A 122 5.07 15.62 -20.88
N GLY A 123 5.18 14.32 -21.16
CA GLY A 123 4.05 13.43 -21.30
C GLY A 123 3.05 13.65 -20.16
N THR A 124 1.78 13.82 -20.53
CA THR A 124 0.62 14.05 -19.68
C THR A 124 0.77 13.52 -18.27
N ILE A 125 0.73 14.43 -17.28
CA ILE A 125 0.61 14.09 -15.86
C ILE A 125 -0.55 13.09 -15.72
N PRO A 126 -0.38 11.99 -14.98
CA PRO A 126 -1.46 11.03 -14.77
C PRO A 126 -2.71 11.74 -14.25
N VAL A 127 -3.86 11.49 -14.90
CA VAL A 127 -5.18 12.10 -14.59
C VAL A 127 -5.58 11.92 -13.11
N ASP A 128 -4.94 10.99 -12.41
CA ASP A 128 -5.22 10.53 -11.04
C ASP A 128 -4.50 11.33 -9.93
N LEU A 129 -3.99 12.53 -10.22
CA LEU A 129 -3.44 13.45 -9.21
C LEU A 129 -4.12 14.83 -9.19
N SER A 130 -5.03 15.10 -10.13
CA SER A 130 -5.70 16.41 -10.25
C SER A 130 -6.42 16.80 -8.97
N ALA A 131 -7.16 15.88 -8.36
CA ALA A 131 -7.87 16.12 -7.11
C ALA A 131 -6.91 16.51 -5.97
N ALA A 132 -5.72 15.91 -5.92
CA ALA A 132 -4.71 16.23 -4.93
C ALA A 132 -4.08 17.62 -5.16
N PHE A 133 -3.88 18.01 -6.42
CA PHE A 133 -3.40 19.35 -6.77
C PHE A 133 -4.44 20.43 -6.45
N ASP A 134 -5.69 20.21 -6.87
CA ASP A 134 -6.80 21.13 -6.62
C ASP A 134 -7.05 21.32 -5.11
N TRP A 135 -6.96 20.23 -4.34
CA TRP A 135 -7.06 20.28 -2.90
C TRP A 135 -5.94 21.12 -2.28
N LEU A 136 -4.68 20.89 -2.66
CA LEU A 136 -3.54 21.61 -2.08
C LEU A 136 -3.53 23.10 -2.45
N ASP A 137 -3.92 23.45 -3.68
CA ASP A 137 -4.11 24.84 -4.11
C ASP A 137 -5.17 25.53 -3.26
N THR A 138 -6.31 24.87 -3.05
CA THR A 138 -7.41 25.40 -2.23
C THR A 138 -6.98 25.61 -0.78
N GLN A 139 -6.31 24.63 -0.16
CA GLN A 139 -5.88 24.74 1.23
C GLN A 139 -4.77 25.78 1.44
N SER A 140 -3.86 25.91 0.47
CA SER A 140 -2.77 26.88 0.52
C SER A 140 -3.19 28.28 0.05
N ARG A 141 -4.47 28.46 -0.35
CA ARG A 141 -5.01 29.67 -0.99
C ARG A 141 -4.18 30.11 -2.21
N TRP A 142 -3.65 29.15 -2.95
CA TRP A 142 -2.95 29.41 -4.20
C TRP A 142 -3.93 29.54 -5.36
N THR A 143 -3.47 30.18 -6.44
CA THR A 143 -4.21 30.15 -7.70
C THR A 143 -4.26 28.72 -8.24
N PRO A 144 -5.34 28.31 -8.94
CA PRO A 144 -5.40 26.99 -9.55
C PRO A 144 -4.17 26.70 -10.42
N GLN A 145 -3.71 25.45 -10.41
CA GLN A 145 -2.51 24.93 -11.08
C GLN A 145 -1.17 25.27 -10.41
N THR A 146 -1.15 26.05 -9.34
CA THR A 146 0.12 26.41 -8.65
C THR A 146 0.84 25.18 -8.10
N THR A 147 0.09 24.22 -7.56
CA THR A 147 0.66 22.96 -7.06
C THR A 147 1.30 22.16 -8.19
N GLN A 148 0.64 22.08 -9.34
CA GLN A 148 1.17 21.40 -10.51
C GLN A 148 2.47 22.04 -11.00
N ASP A 149 2.52 23.37 -11.06
CA ASP A 149 3.72 24.12 -11.44
C ASP A 149 4.85 23.86 -10.46
N ARG A 150 4.59 23.94 -9.15
CA ARG A 150 5.59 23.68 -8.10
C ARG A 150 6.11 22.25 -8.11
N VAL A 151 5.24 21.26 -8.33
CA VAL A 151 5.67 19.86 -8.49
C VAL A 151 6.57 19.72 -9.72
N THR A 152 6.21 20.37 -10.83
CA THR A 152 7.01 20.35 -12.07
C THR A 152 8.38 21.00 -11.87
N GLU A 153 8.42 22.17 -11.23
CA GLU A 153 9.66 22.85 -10.85
C GLU A 153 10.53 21.97 -9.95
N ARG A 154 9.93 21.38 -8.92
CA ARG A 154 10.62 20.47 -7.99
C ARG A 154 11.23 19.26 -8.69
N LEU A 155 10.53 18.68 -9.67
CA LEU A 155 11.02 17.56 -10.48
C LEU A 155 12.13 17.94 -11.47
N ALA A 156 12.24 19.22 -11.80
CA ALA A 156 13.30 19.78 -12.64
C ALA A 156 14.57 20.15 -11.86
N GLU A 157 14.50 20.25 -10.53
CA GLU A 157 15.66 20.58 -9.69
C GLU A 157 16.76 19.50 -9.76
N PRO A 158 18.03 19.88 -10.03
CA PRO A 158 19.14 18.94 -10.10
C PRO A 158 19.32 18.16 -8.80
N GLY A 159 19.40 16.83 -8.91
CA GLY A 159 19.63 15.94 -7.77
C GLY A 159 18.38 15.59 -6.96
N VAL A 160 17.23 16.25 -7.16
CA VAL A 160 15.96 15.88 -6.49
C VAL A 160 15.51 14.48 -6.90
N ARG A 161 15.65 14.13 -8.19
CA ARG A 161 15.35 12.76 -8.65
C ARG A 161 16.22 11.72 -7.97
N THR A 162 17.51 12.01 -7.79
CA THR A 162 18.45 11.13 -7.09
C THR A 162 18.18 11.10 -5.59
N ALA A 163 17.80 12.23 -4.99
CA ALA A 163 17.44 12.32 -3.59
C ALA A 163 16.15 11.55 -3.30
N ILE A 164 15.10 11.71 -4.12
CA ILE A 164 13.84 10.98 -4.00
C ILE A 164 14.03 9.48 -4.33
N ALA A 165 14.76 9.14 -5.38
CA ALA A 165 15.09 7.73 -5.67
C ALA A 165 15.97 7.11 -4.56
N GLY A 166 16.77 7.94 -3.88
CA GLY A 166 17.59 7.59 -2.72
C GLY A 166 16.85 7.62 -1.38
N ARG A 167 15.66 8.26 -1.30
CA ARG A 167 14.70 8.22 -0.19
C ARG A 167 13.94 6.89 -0.14
N LEU A 168 14.49 5.81 -0.71
CA LEU A 168 14.15 4.48 -0.20
C LEU A 168 14.39 4.55 1.31
N PRO A 169 13.37 4.36 2.16
CA PRO A 169 13.55 4.51 3.59
C PRO A 169 14.75 3.66 3.97
N ALA A 170 15.81 4.29 4.51
CA ALA A 170 16.80 3.52 5.26
C ALA A 170 15.98 2.63 6.19
N ARG A 171 16.29 1.33 6.25
CA ARG A 171 15.51 0.35 7.04
C ARG A 171 15.60 0.71 8.52
N VAL A 172 14.83 1.71 8.95
CA VAL A 172 14.66 2.06 10.35
C VAL A 172 13.83 0.93 10.94
N GLY A 173 14.45 0.19 11.85
CA GLY A 173 13.79 -0.88 12.58
C GLY A 173 12.62 -0.34 13.41
N ARG A 174 11.61 -1.18 13.58
CA ARG A 174 10.45 -0.92 14.44
C ARG A 174 10.86 -0.34 15.81
N GLY A 175 11.83 -0.97 16.47
CA GLY A 175 12.30 -0.60 17.80
C GLY A 175 12.90 0.81 17.84
N ALA A 176 13.62 1.23 16.80
CA ALA A 176 14.16 2.58 16.69
C ALA A 176 13.06 3.64 16.58
N LEU A 177 11.96 3.33 15.87
CA LEU A 177 10.78 4.21 15.84
C LEU A 177 10.08 4.27 17.18
N ALA A 178 9.94 3.14 17.88
CA ALA A 178 9.32 3.09 19.21
C ALA A 178 10.12 3.92 20.23
N GLU A 179 11.45 3.78 20.25
CA GLU A 179 12.35 4.56 21.09
C GLU A 179 12.27 6.06 20.77
N ALA A 180 12.34 6.40 19.49
CA ALA A 180 12.22 7.78 19.03
C ALA A 180 10.89 8.43 19.44
N MET A 181 9.79 7.68 19.35
CA MET A 181 8.48 8.20 19.76
C MET A 181 8.32 8.31 21.27
N ALA A 182 8.89 7.39 22.04
CA ALA A 182 8.94 7.49 23.49
C ALA A 182 9.76 8.71 23.95
N ALA A 183 10.84 9.05 23.23
CA ALA A 183 11.64 10.24 23.50
C ALA A 183 10.89 11.54 23.16
N TYR A 184 10.18 11.58 22.03
CA TYR A 184 9.41 12.76 21.62
C TYR A 184 8.22 13.03 22.57
N TYR A 185 7.50 11.99 22.98
CA TYR A 185 6.35 12.08 23.89
C TYR A 185 6.72 11.76 25.34
N ASP A 186 7.61 12.56 25.92
CA ASP A 186 8.17 12.35 27.27
C ASP A 186 7.15 12.52 28.41
N ARG A 187 6.04 13.21 28.17
CA ARG A 187 4.97 13.44 29.16
C ARG A 187 3.95 12.32 29.17
N ALA A 188 3.98 11.52 30.24
CA ALA A 188 2.98 10.48 30.48
C ALA A 188 1.56 11.04 30.58
N VAL A 189 0.59 10.25 30.09
CA VAL A 189 -0.85 10.48 30.30
C VAL A 189 -1.37 9.40 31.22
N PRO A 190 -2.03 9.73 32.34
CA PRO A 190 -2.53 8.73 33.29
C PRO A 190 -3.37 7.64 32.62
N GLY A 191 -3.07 6.39 32.96
CA GLY A 191 -3.79 5.21 32.48
C GLY A 191 -3.54 4.85 31.02
N HIS A 192 -2.62 5.52 30.33
CA HIS A 192 -2.26 5.24 28.93
C HIS A 192 -0.74 5.18 28.78
N GLY A 193 -0.30 4.53 27.70
CA GLY A 193 1.11 4.28 27.45
C GLY A 193 1.31 3.49 26.16
N PHE A 194 2.58 3.30 25.80
CA PHE A 194 2.94 2.52 24.63
C PHE A 194 2.71 1.03 24.90
N TYR A 195 2.18 0.33 23.91
CA TYR A 195 2.00 -1.11 23.97
C TYR A 195 3.38 -1.78 24.03
N ARG A 196 3.61 -2.50 25.12
CA ARG A 196 4.81 -3.28 25.35
C ARG A 196 4.43 -4.71 25.67
N THR A 197 5.18 -5.65 25.12
CA THR A 197 4.94 -7.07 25.35
C THR A 197 6.26 -7.82 25.55
N ARG A 198 6.20 -8.96 26.23
CA ARG A 198 7.29 -9.95 26.24
C ARG A 198 6.84 -11.19 25.50
N ILE A 199 7.64 -11.64 24.54
CA ILE A 199 7.40 -12.87 23.78
C ILE A 199 8.51 -13.85 24.14
N ASP A 200 8.15 -14.95 24.82
CA ASP A 200 9.09 -15.91 25.42
C ASP A 200 10.22 -15.22 26.22
N GLY A 201 9.87 -14.15 26.93
CA GLY A 201 10.79 -13.36 27.77
C GLY A 201 11.49 -12.20 27.05
N HIS A 202 11.43 -12.11 25.73
CA HIS A 202 12.02 -11.01 24.95
C HIS A 202 11.09 -9.81 24.92
N GLY A 203 11.55 -8.67 25.47
CA GLY A 203 10.80 -7.41 25.48
C GLY A 203 10.71 -6.79 24.09
N ILE A 204 9.51 -6.34 23.74
CA ILE A 204 9.18 -5.72 22.47
C ILE A 204 8.30 -4.50 22.75
N ASP A 205 8.75 -3.35 22.27
CA ASP A 205 8.06 -2.08 22.38
C ASP A 205 7.51 -1.68 21.00
N THR A 206 6.33 -1.06 20.99
CA THR A 206 5.74 -0.52 19.75
C THR A 206 5.37 0.95 19.90
N THR A 207 5.08 1.59 18.77
CA THR A 207 4.56 2.96 18.71
C THR A 207 3.06 3.05 18.97
N VAL A 208 2.37 1.94 19.25
CA VAL A 208 0.92 1.92 19.49
C VAL A 208 0.64 2.39 20.92
N PHE A 209 -0.03 3.53 21.05
CA PHE A 209 -0.46 4.10 22.32
C PHE A 209 -1.85 3.55 22.69
N THR A 210 -1.98 2.98 23.88
CA THR A 210 -3.18 2.26 24.30
C THR A 210 -3.42 2.40 25.81
N ARG A 211 -4.40 1.67 26.35
CA ARG A 211 -4.67 1.52 27.78
C ARG A 211 -5.13 0.09 28.08
N PRO A 212 -5.05 -0.39 29.34
CA PRO A 212 -5.41 -1.77 29.67
C PRO A 212 -6.83 -2.18 29.25
N SER A 213 -7.83 -1.30 29.36
CA SER A 213 -9.21 -1.62 28.97
C SER A 213 -9.44 -1.71 27.46
N TRP A 214 -8.45 -1.35 26.64
CA TRP A 214 -8.49 -1.44 25.18
C TRP A 214 -7.83 -2.70 24.64
N LEU A 215 -7.35 -3.59 25.52
CA LEU A 215 -6.66 -4.82 25.17
C LEU A 215 -7.51 -6.04 25.55
N ASP A 216 -7.20 -7.19 24.96
CA ASP A 216 -7.89 -8.46 25.19
C ASP A 216 -9.43 -8.33 25.12
N LEU A 217 -9.92 -7.53 24.15
CA LEU A 217 -11.33 -7.11 24.07
C LEU A 217 -12.29 -8.25 23.82
N ARG A 218 -11.86 -9.29 23.08
CA ARG A 218 -12.69 -10.45 22.71
C ARG A 218 -14.04 -10.04 22.12
N CYS A 219 -14.09 -8.92 21.40
CA CYS A 219 -15.32 -8.35 20.89
C CYS A 219 -15.68 -8.95 19.54
N PRO A 220 -16.77 -9.75 19.44
CA PRO A 220 -17.22 -10.23 18.14
C PRO A 220 -17.52 -9.04 17.22
N LEU A 221 -17.16 -9.11 15.95
CA LEU A 221 -17.44 -8.04 14.98
C LEU A 221 -18.78 -8.30 14.26
N THR A 222 -19.85 -8.20 15.06
CA THR A 222 -21.24 -8.44 14.64
C THR A 222 -22.05 -7.13 14.70
N PRO A 223 -23.20 -7.04 14.01
CA PRO A 223 -24.04 -5.85 14.05
C PRO A 223 -24.51 -5.39 15.45
N THR A 224 -24.45 -6.26 16.45
CA THR A 224 -24.89 -5.96 17.83
C THR A 224 -23.77 -5.49 18.76
N THR A 225 -22.51 -5.70 18.37
CA THR A 225 -21.32 -5.44 19.20
C THR A 225 -20.36 -4.45 18.56
N ASP A 226 -20.40 -4.33 17.23
CA ASP A 226 -19.70 -3.33 16.42
C ASP A 226 -20.69 -2.20 16.09
N LEU A 227 -20.68 -1.19 16.96
CA LEU A 227 -21.69 -0.14 17.08
C LEU A 227 -21.13 1.26 16.81
N LEU A 228 -20.04 1.37 16.04
CA LEU A 228 -19.62 2.64 15.46
C LEU A 228 -20.74 3.21 14.59
N ARG A 229 -20.89 4.54 14.61
CA ARG A 229 -21.96 5.24 13.89
C ARG A 229 -21.42 6.44 13.14
N LEU A 230 -21.96 6.67 11.94
CA LEU A 230 -21.73 7.91 11.22
C LEU A 230 -22.46 9.06 11.92
N ASP A 231 -21.69 10.03 12.40
CA ASP A 231 -22.21 11.32 12.83
C ASP A 231 -22.64 12.14 11.61
N ALA A 232 -23.85 12.68 11.66
CA ALA A 232 -24.45 13.44 10.56
C ALA A 232 -23.92 14.88 10.49
N VAL A 233 -23.19 15.34 11.51
CA VAL A 233 -22.57 16.66 11.49
C VAL A 233 -21.44 16.66 10.46
N MET A 234 -21.66 17.43 9.38
CA MET A 234 -20.69 17.68 8.32
C MET A 234 -19.33 18.10 8.91
N PRO A 235 -18.21 17.76 8.24
CA PRO A 235 -16.88 18.09 8.73
C PRO A 235 -16.79 19.56 9.13
N GLY A 236 -16.21 19.82 10.30
CA GLY A 236 -15.81 21.16 10.68
C GLY A 236 -14.98 21.79 9.57
N ALA A 237 -15.04 23.12 9.44
CA ALA A 237 -14.35 23.86 8.39
C ALA A 237 -12.90 23.37 8.22
N PRO A 238 -12.40 23.27 6.97
CA PRO A 238 -11.02 22.85 6.71
C PRO A 238 -10.08 23.65 7.60
N ARG A 239 -9.24 22.93 8.36
CA ARG A 239 -8.16 23.58 9.11
C ARG A 239 -7.19 24.16 8.09
N GLU A 240 -6.77 25.40 8.28
CA GLU A 240 -5.76 26.00 7.42
C GLU A 240 -4.45 25.21 7.58
N HIS A 241 -4.03 24.53 6.51
CA HIS A 241 -2.82 23.72 6.48
C HIS A 241 -1.69 24.56 5.88
N ASP A 242 -0.77 25.01 6.72
CA ASP A 242 0.46 25.68 6.28
C ASP A 242 1.58 24.64 6.11
N VAL A 243 1.40 23.74 5.12
CA VAL A 243 2.37 22.66 4.83
C VAL A 243 2.72 22.56 3.33
N PRO A 244 2.90 23.67 2.60
CA PRO A 244 3.03 23.59 1.16
C PRO A 244 4.26 22.81 0.68
N HIS A 245 5.39 22.87 1.39
CA HIS A 245 6.63 22.24 0.88
C HIS A 245 6.64 20.72 0.98
N TYR A 246 6.26 20.14 2.13
CA TYR A 246 6.26 18.67 2.30
C TYR A 246 5.19 17.99 1.46
N ALA A 247 4.01 18.63 1.29
CA ALA A 247 2.96 18.12 0.42
C ALA A 247 3.38 18.14 -1.06
N VAL A 248 4.05 19.20 -1.52
CA VAL A 248 4.63 19.27 -2.88
C VAL A 248 5.69 18.18 -3.08
N ASP A 249 6.59 17.97 -2.12
CA ASP A 249 7.59 16.89 -2.17
C ASP A 249 6.91 15.52 -2.31
N ARG A 250 5.88 15.24 -1.50
CA ARG A 250 5.12 13.98 -1.56
C ARG A 250 4.45 13.75 -2.91
N LEU A 251 3.90 14.81 -3.50
CA LEU A 251 3.27 14.74 -4.82
C LEU A 251 4.31 14.52 -5.93
N ALA A 252 5.47 15.17 -5.84
CA ALA A 252 6.59 14.92 -6.75
C ALA A 252 7.09 13.47 -6.66
N GLU A 253 7.17 12.91 -5.45
CA GLU A 253 7.47 11.50 -5.21
C GLU A 253 6.44 10.58 -5.87
N ALA A 254 5.14 10.86 -5.68
CA ALA A 254 4.06 10.08 -6.27
C ALA A 254 4.11 10.09 -7.81
N VAL A 255 4.38 11.27 -8.42
CA VAL A 255 4.55 11.40 -9.87
C VAL A 255 5.72 10.53 -10.37
N MET A 256 6.87 10.56 -9.70
CA MET A 256 8.03 9.77 -10.14
C MET A 256 7.87 8.27 -9.92
N ALA A 257 7.20 7.87 -8.85
CA ALA A 257 6.90 6.47 -8.59
C ALA A 257 5.77 5.94 -9.50
N GLY A 258 5.09 6.81 -10.27
CA GLY A 258 3.93 6.44 -11.06
C GLY A 258 2.74 5.98 -10.22
N VAL A 259 2.70 6.44 -8.97
CA VAL A 259 1.67 6.14 -7.98
C VAL A 259 0.41 6.94 -8.29
N ARG A 260 -0.72 6.27 -8.17
CA ARG A 260 -2.05 6.85 -8.29
C ARG A 260 -2.51 7.33 -6.91
N VAL A 261 -3.09 8.54 -6.83
CA VAL A 261 -3.68 9.06 -5.58
C VAL A 261 -5.10 9.51 -5.87
N SER A 262 -6.04 8.57 -5.79
CA SER A 262 -7.46 8.88 -5.91
C SER A 262 -8.01 9.41 -4.59
N ASP A 263 -8.75 10.53 -4.63
CA ASP A 263 -9.43 11.05 -3.43
C ASP A 263 -10.70 10.24 -3.17
N ARG A 264 -10.65 9.35 -2.19
CA ARG A 264 -11.80 8.59 -1.70
C ARG A 264 -12.20 9.08 -0.30
N PRO A 265 -13.49 9.05 0.05
CA PRO A 265 -13.92 9.33 1.41
C PRO A 265 -13.37 8.28 2.37
N VAL A 266 -12.90 8.72 3.54
CA VAL A 266 -12.45 7.85 4.64
C VAL A 266 -13.15 8.22 5.93
N TYR A 267 -13.32 7.26 6.84
CA TYR A 267 -13.87 7.54 8.15
C TYR A 267 -12.79 8.08 9.09
N ARG A 268 -13.05 9.27 9.65
CA ARG A 268 -12.29 9.81 10.78
C ARG A 268 -13.02 9.50 12.09
N LEU A 269 -12.29 9.03 13.09
CA LEU A 269 -12.82 8.77 14.42
C LEU A 269 -13.04 10.09 15.16
N LEU A 270 -14.25 10.28 15.69
CA LEU A 270 -14.61 11.47 16.47
C LEU A 270 -14.70 11.15 17.96
N SER A 271 -15.18 9.96 18.27
CA SER A 271 -15.20 9.39 19.61
C SER A 271 -15.10 7.88 19.53
N VAL A 272 -14.60 7.26 20.59
CA VAL A 272 -14.50 5.82 20.69
C VAL A 272 -14.88 5.38 22.09
N ASP A 273 -15.68 4.33 22.15
CA ASP A 273 -16.06 3.64 23.37
C ASP A 273 -15.73 2.17 23.20
N VAL A 274 -14.67 1.72 23.87
CA VAL A 274 -14.13 0.37 23.69
C VAL A 274 -14.01 -0.28 25.04
N GLU A 275 -14.72 -1.39 25.17
CA GLU A 275 -14.78 -2.23 26.36
C GLU A 275 -14.73 -3.71 25.95
N PRO A 276 -14.43 -4.64 26.87
CA PRO A 276 -14.55 -6.05 26.59
C PRO A 276 -15.94 -6.39 26.00
N ALA A 277 -15.95 -7.11 24.89
CA ALA A 277 -17.14 -7.48 24.12
C ALA A 277 -17.93 -6.32 23.45
N HIS A 278 -17.42 -5.09 23.44
CA HIS A 278 -18.12 -3.93 22.88
C HIS A 278 -17.19 -2.94 22.15
N ILE A 279 -17.60 -2.53 20.95
CA ILE A 279 -17.03 -1.39 20.23
C ILE A 279 -18.16 -0.42 19.89
N GLY A 280 -18.01 0.82 20.32
CA GLY A 280 -18.90 1.93 20.04
C GLY A 280 -18.12 3.20 19.76
N GLY A 281 -18.86 4.26 19.46
CA GLY A 281 -18.31 5.57 19.14
C GLY A 281 -18.95 6.19 17.91
N SER A 282 -18.33 7.27 17.43
CA SER A 282 -18.77 8.00 16.26
C SER A 282 -17.63 8.27 15.30
N VAL A 283 -17.96 8.20 14.01
CA VAL A 283 -17.07 8.57 12.91
C VAL A 283 -17.68 9.69 12.10
N GLY A 284 -16.83 10.54 11.54
CA GLY A 284 -17.18 11.51 10.50
C GLY A 284 -16.53 11.10 9.17
N LEU A 285 -16.77 11.90 8.13
CA LEU A 285 -16.09 11.74 6.84
C LEU A 285 -14.91 12.71 6.73
N ALA A 286 -13.86 12.26 6.07
CA ALA A 286 -12.72 13.06 5.65
C ALA A 286 -12.28 12.68 4.23
N SER A 287 -11.45 13.54 3.62
CA SER A 287 -10.80 13.28 2.34
C SER A 287 -9.54 12.43 2.56
N PHE A 288 -9.34 11.41 1.73
CA PHE A 288 -8.08 10.64 1.77
C PHE A 288 -6.89 11.51 1.34
N VAL A 289 -7.08 12.40 0.37
CA VAL A 289 -6.04 13.36 -0.05
C VAL A 289 -5.64 14.28 1.11
N GLU A 290 -6.61 14.80 1.88
CA GLU A 290 -6.32 15.58 3.09
C GLU A 290 -5.40 14.81 4.03
N TYR A 291 -5.71 13.54 4.31
CA TYR A 291 -4.88 12.68 5.14
C TYR A 291 -3.48 12.47 4.53
N ALA A 292 -3.41 12.08 3.27
CA ALA A 292 -2.18 11.74 2.55
C ALA A 292 -1.18 12.91 2.46
N LEU A 293 -1.69 14.15 2.40
CA LEU A 293 -0.88 15.37 2.30
C LEU A 293 -0.67 16.07 3.65
N THR A 294 -1.11 15.46 4.76
CA THR A 294 -0.95 16.03 6.10
C THR A 294 -0.41 15.00 7.10
N LEU A 295 -1.28 14.23 7.75
CA LEU A 295 -0.93 13.31 8.84
C LEU A 295 -0.07 12.14 8.34
N ASP A 296 -0.26 11.70 7.11
CA ASP A 296 0.56 10.62 6.50
C ASP A 296 2.05 11.02 6.39
N LEU A 297 2.33 12.32 6.27
CA LEU A 297 3.70 12.85 6.16
C LEU A 297 4.49 12.74 7.47
N LEU A 298 3.82 12.52 8.61
CA LEU A 298 4.45 12.38 9.91
C LEU A 298 5.36 11.15 10.01
N GLU A 299 5.04 10.08 9.27
CA GLU A 299 5.88 8.87 9.23
C GLU A 299 7.20 9.14 8.51
N SER A 300 7.15 9.82 7.37
CA SER A 300 8.34 10.16 6.59
C SER A 300 9.22 11.15 7.35
N GLU A 301 8.65 12.20 7.97
CA GLU A 301 9.40 13.15 8.80
C GLU A 301 10.18 12.44 9.93
N LEU A 302 9.51 11.52 10.62
CA LEU A 302 10.11 10.73 11.69
C LEU A 302 11.20 9.79 11.17
N SER A 303 10.90 9.03 10.11
CA SER A 303 11.82 8.05 9.53
C SER A 303 13.09 8.73 9.00
N ASP A 304 12.94 9.92 8.40
CA ASP A 304 14.04 10.76 7.95
C ASP A 304 14.91 11.25 9.11
N ALA A 305 14.31 11.65 10.24
CA ALA A 305 15.06 12.06 11.42
C ALA A 305 15.85 10.88 12.01
N VAL A 306 15.20 9.74 12.21
CA VAL A 306 15.81 8.55 12.81
C VAL A 306 16.90 7.96 11.91
N SER A 307 16.70 7.93 10.59
CA SER A 307 17.72 7.44 9.64
C SER A 307 18.99 8.29 9.62
N ARG A 308 18.89 9.58 9.98
CA ARG A 308 20.05 10.48 10.18
C ARG A 308 20.68 10.37 11.57
N GLY A 309 20.19 9.47 12.42
CA GLY A 309 20.65 9.31 13.81
C GLY A 309 20.24 10.46 14.72
N ALA A 310 19.26 11.27 14.33
CA ALA A 310 18.72 12.32 15.19
C ALA A 310 17.69 11.74 16.16
N THR A 311 17.69 12.24 17.40
CA THR A 311 16.63 11.95 18.37
C THR A 311 15.51 12.97 18.21
N PRO A 312 14.29 12.55 17.79
CA PRO A 312 13.18 13.47 17.63
C PRO A 312 12.80 14.13 18.96
N CYS A 313 12.63 15.44 18.92
CA CYS A 313 12.18 16.26 20.04
C CYS A 313 11.35 17.45 19.54
N HIS A 314 10.65 18.12 20.46
CA HIS A 314 9.91 19.33 20.14
C HIS A 314 10.80 20.40 19.51
N GLY A 315 10.31 21.01 18.42
CA GLY A 315 11.03 21.99 17.61
C GLY A 315 11.91 21.38 16.50
N SER A 316 12.10 20.06 16.48
CA SER A 316 12.88 19.35 15.44
C SER A 316 12.00 18.58 14.44
N GLN A 317 10.68 18.55 14.66
CA GLN A 317 9.69 17.80 13.88
C GLN A 317 8.53 18.73 13.54
N PRO A 318 8.71 19.70 12.61
CA PRO A 318 7.74 20.76 12.37
C PRO A 318 6.32 20.27 12.03
N LEU A 319 6.17 19.16 11.29
CA LEU A 319 4.85 18.59 11.01
C LEU A 319 4.23 18.00 12.27
N ARG A 320 5.02 17.22 13.03
CA ARG A 320 4.55 16.60 14.27
C ARG A 320 4.23 17.64 15.34
N ASP A 321 5.05 18.67 15.51
CA ASP A 321 4.82 19.79 16.43
C ASP A 321 3.51 20.52 16.08
N ARG A 322 3.13 20.55 14.80
CA ARG A 322 1.88 21.17 14.36
C ARG A 322 0.67 20.26 14.56
N TYR A 323 0.75 19.02 14.10
CA TYR A 323 -0.42 18.14 13.99
C TYR A 323 -0.63 17.24 15.20
N LEU A 324 0.45 16.84 15.86
CA LEU A 324 0.43 15.86 16.95
C LEU A 324 1.49 16.21 18.03
N PRO A 325 1.41 17.40 18.67
CA PRO A 325 2.43 17.85 19.61
C PRO A 325 2.40 17.15 20.97
N SER A 326 1.38 16.36 21.29
CA SER A 326 1.33 15.72 22.61
C SER A 326 0.43 14.48 22.62
N LEU A 327 0.65 13.60 23.60
CA LEU A 327 -0.23 12.45 23.85
C LEU A 327 -1.64 12.87 24.28
N ALA A 328 -1.81 14.04 24.91
CA ALA A 328 -3.14 14.58 25.17
C ALA A 328 -3.87 14.94 23.86
N GLY A 329 -3.16 15.57 22.91
CA GLY A 329 -3.69 15.84 21.57
C GLY A 329 -3.96 14.56 20.77
N MET A 330 -3.18 13.49 20.99
CA MET A 330 -3.43 12.18 20.40
C MET A 330 -4.81 11.61 20.79
N LEU A 331 -5.20 11.78 22.06
CA LEU A 331 -6.48 11.31 22.61
C LEU A 331 -7.67 12.22 22.27
N ASP A 332 -7.43 13.44 21.80
CA ASP A 332 -8.48 14.36 21.35
C ASP A 332 -8.92 14.04 19.91
N LEU A 333 -9.56 12.88 19.75
CA LEU A 333 -9.93 12.28 18.46
C LEU A 333 -10.77 13.22 17.58
N GLY A 334 -11.81 13.84 18.16
CA GLY A 334 -12.74 14.69 17.45
C GLY A 334 -12.15 16.01 16.95
N SER A 335 -11.09 16.52 17.58
CA SER A 335 -10.47 17.75 17.12
C SER A 335 -9.47 17.52 15.98
N ARG A 336 -8.87 16.35 15.84
CA ARG A 336 -7.87 16.08 14.79
C ARG A 336 -8.39 15.19 13.66
N LEU A 337 -7.65 15.16 12.55
CA LEU A 337 -7.86 14.18 11.50
C LEU A 337 -7.35 12.81 11.97
N CYS A 338 -8.22 12.08 12.67
CA CYS A 338 -7.92 10.75 13.20
C CYS A 338 -8.49 9.69 12.26
N VAL A 339 -7.82 9.43 11.13
CA VAL A 339 -8.17 8.29 10.26
C VAL A 339 -7.45 7.03 10.76
N GLY A 340 -7.74 5.89 10.15
CA GLY A 340 -7.18 4.62 10.56
C GLY A 340 -8.00 3.48 10.02
N GLY A 341 -7.89 2.32 10.65
CA GLY A 341 -8.74 1.23 10.26
C GLY A 341 -8.52 -0.04 11.05
N ALA A 342 -8.61 -1.15 10.33
CA ALA A 342 -8.67 -2.47 10.91
C ALA A 342 -7.66 -3.38 10.24
N LEU A 343 -7.04 -4.22 11.04
CA LEU A 343 -6.09 -5.20 10.59
C LEU A 343 -6.22 -6.45 11.45
N ALA A 344 -6.12 -7.61 10.82
CA ALA A 344 -6.41 -8.86 11.49
C ALA A 344 -5.34 -9.91 11.23
N LEU A 345 -4.97 -10.65 12.28
CA LEU A 345 -4.31 -11.93 12.11
C LEU A 345 -5.33 -12.92 11.53
N CYS A 346 -5.04 -13.50 10.37
CA CYS A 346 -5.86 -14.54 9.78
C CYS A 346 -5.30 -15.93 10.12
N ALA A 347 -6.13 -16.77 10.74
CA ALA A 347 -5.85 -18.14 11.12
C ALA A 347 -6.86 -19.10 10.47
N ILE A 348 -6.38 -20.03 9.66
CA ILE A 348 -7.24 -20.96 8.89
C ILE A 348 -6.90 -22.39 9.26
N ALA A 349 -7.88 -23.16 9.73
CA ALA A 349 -7.67 -24.54 10.14
C ALA A 349 -7.29 -25.40 8.93
N ARG A 350 -6.25 -26.22 9.10
CA ARG A 350 -5.81 -27.20 8.12
C ARG A 350 -5.88 -28.61 8.71
N PRO A 351 -6.23 -29.62 7.90
CA PRO A 351 -6.12 -31.00 8.33
C PRO A 351 -4.65 -31.40 8.50
N ALA A 352 -4.46 -32.45 9.29
CA ALA A 352 -3.19 -33.16 9.37
C ALA A 352 -2.76 -33.62 7.97
N ASP A 353 -1.46 -33.54 7.72
CA ASP A 353 -0.87 -33.85 6.41
C ASP A 353 0.47 -34.58 6.61
N ALA A 354 0.78 -35.49 5.70
CA ALA A 354 1.95 -36.35 5.83
C ALA A 354 3.29 -35.59 5.82
N PHE A 355 3.33 -34.40 5.20
CA PHE A 355 4.54 -33.59 5.06
C PHE A 355 4.61 -32.45 6.08
N ARG A 356 3.46 -31.87 6.43
CA ARG A 356 3.36 -30.77 7.40
C ARG A 356 3.23 -31.24 8.85
N GLY A 357 2.66 -32.43 9.08
CA GLY A 357 2.43 -32.97 10.41
C GLY A 357 0.97 -32.84 10.88
N PRO A 358 0.72 -32.67 12.20
CA PRO A 358 -0.62 -32.67 12.77
C PRO A 358 -1.47 -31.48 12.28
N ALA A 359 -2.78 -31.55 12.61
CA ALA A 359 -3.74 -30.52 12.26
C ALA A 359 -3.43 -29.21 13.00
N ASP A 360 -3.39 -28.09 12.29
CA ASP A 360 -2.98 -26.78 12.81
C ASP A 360 -3.88 -25.65 12.29
N TYR A 361 -3.54 -24.40 12.64
CA TYR A 361 -3.92 -23.23 11.88
C TYR A 361 -2.74 -22.76 11.04
N VAL A 362 -2.98 -22.43 9.77
CA VAL A 362 -2.07 -21.57 9.03
C VAL A 362 -2.31 -20.12 9.41
N LEU A 363 -1.23 -19.44 9.77
CA LEU A 363 -1.17 -18.00 10.00
C LEU A 363 -0.66 -17.33 8.74
N LEU A 364 -1.38 -16.33 8.25
CA LEU A 364 -1.02 -15.59 7.05
C LEU A 364 -0.36 -14.26 7.41
N ILE A 365 0.84 -14.03 6.86
CA ILE A 365 1.63 -12.82 7.09
C ILE A 365 2.03 -12.23 5.74
N GLN A 366 1.83 -10.94 5.56
CA GLN A 366 2.14 -10.22 4.33
C GLN A 366 3.46 -9.47 4.46
N GLU A 367 4.28 -9.51 3.40
CA GLU A 367 5.38 -8.56 3.20
C GLU A 367 4.95 -7.54 2.13
N ARG A 368 4.80 -6.27 2.52
CA ARG A 368 4.30 -5.22 1.61
C ARG A 368 5.30 -4.92 0.48
N SER A 369 4.80 -4.70 -0.74
CA SER A 369 5.63 -4.41 -1.91
C SER A 369 6.36 -3.05 -1.82
N THR A 370 7.24 -2.78 -2.78
CA THR A 370 7.91 -1.46 -2.93
C THR A 370 7.07 -0.40 -3.65
N GLN A 371 5.84 -0.73 -4.08
CA GLN A 371 5.00 0.16 -4.87
C GLN A 371 3.94 0.88 -4.03
N VAL A 372 3.76 0.50 -2.76
CA VAL A 372 2.89 1.19 -1.82
C VAL A 372 3.63 2.33 -1.14
N VAL A 373 2.93 3.44 -0.95
CA VAL A 373 3.55 4.70 -0.55
C VAL A 373 3.95 4.76 0.92
N ASN A 374 3.42 3.84 1.75
CA ASN A 374 3.73 3.71 3.17
C ASN A 374 4.21 2.29 3.52
N ALA A 375 5.21 2.20 4.38
CA ALA A 375 5.72 0.94 4.95
C ALA A 375 6.20 -0.11 3.93
N ALA A 376 6.90 0.31 2.87
CA ALA A 376 7.50 -0.59 1.90
C ALA A 376 8.42 -1.63 2.57
N ARG A 377 8.25 -2.93 2.23
CA ARG A 377 8.99 -4.09 2.79
C ARG A 377 8.81 -4.32 4.29
N ARG A 378 7.72 -3.83 4.90
CA ARG A 378 7.37 -4.20 6.27
C ARG A 378 6.51 -5.45 6.33
N LEU A 379 6.68 -6.22 7.40
CA LEU A 379 5.78 -7.31 7.77
C LEU A 379 4.50 -6.73 8.38
N ALA A 380 3.36 -7.29 7.98
CA ALA A 380 2.05 -6.97 8.54
C ALA A 380 1.16 -8.22 8.56
N VAL A 381 0.15 -8.19 9.43
CA VAL A 381 -0.96 -9.15 9.37
C VAL A 381 -1.86 -8.81 8.18
N ILE A 382 -2.59 -9.80 7.70
CA ILE A 382 -3.51 -9.69 6.57
C ILE A 382 -4.84 -10.39 6.93
N PRO A 383 -6.00 -9.77 6.67
CA PRO A 383 -6.21 -8.53 5.94
C PRO A 383 -5.92 -7.26 6.74
N LYS A 384 -5.64 -6.15 6.03
CA LYS A 384 -5.47 -4.81 6.58
C LYS A 384 -6.10 -3.76 5.67
N GLY A 385 -6.86 -2.84 6.25
CA GLY A 385 -7.54 -1.79 5.49
C GLY A 385 -7.75 -0.49 6.24
N PHE A 386 -7.79 0.62 5.50
CA PHE A 386 -8.39 1.83 6.00
C PHE A 386 -9.90 1.62 6.20
N HIS A 387 -10.44 2.21 7.27
CA HIS A 387 -11.87 2.22 7.49
C HIS A 387 -12.49 3.28 6.58
N GLN A 388 -13.16 2.81 5.54
CA GLN A 388 -13.73 3.65 4.50
C GLN A 388 -15.12 3.14 4.07
N PRO A 389 -16.05 4.04 3.70
CA PRO A 389 -17.31 3.65 3.09
C PRO A 389 -17.09 3.03 1.71
N LEU A 390 -17.93 2.06 1.34
CA LEU A 390 -18.10 1.65 -0.05
C LEU A 390 -19.20 2.50 -0.70
N ARG A 391 -20.44 2.31 -0.23
CA ARG A 391 -21.64 2.94 -0.82
C ARG A 391 -22.68 3.28 0.23
N ASP A 392 -22.84 2.45 1.26
CA ASP A 392 -23.74 2.73 2.37
C ASP A 392 -22.93 3.26 3.55
N TYR A 393 -22.80 4.58 3.61
CA TYR A 393 -21.94 5.27 4.57
C TYR A 393 -22.40 5.09 6.03
N ARG A 394 -23.61 4.58 6.25
CA ARG A 394 -24.07 4.27 7.61
C ARG A 394 -23.80 2.81 7.94
N ALA A 395 -24.12 1.90 7.03
CA ALA A 395 -23.87 0.47 7.25
C ALA A 395 -22.37 0.12 7.26
N ASP A 396 -21.56 0.82 6.48
CA ASP A 396 -20.12 0.59 6.31
C ASP A 396 -19.29 1.15 7.48
N THR A 397 -19.92 1.79 8.46
CA THR A 397 -19.24 2.29 9.68
C THR A 397 -18.73 1.17 10.59
N ARG A 398 -19.14 -0.07 10.35
CA ARG A 398 -18.74 -1.24 11.15
C ARG A 398 -17.33 -1.71 10.76
N ILE A 399 -16.48 -1.94 11.75
CA ILE A 399 -15.15 -2.53 11.58
C ILE A 399 -15.20 -3.90 10.90
N GLY A 400 -16.17 -4.75 11.27
CA GLY A 400 -16.39 -6.04 10.63
C GLY A 400 -16.78 -5.93 9.15
N ALA A 401 -17.38 -4.82 8.71
CA ALA A 401 -17.64 -4.59 7.28
C ALA A 401 -16.35 -4.30 6.52
N THR A 402 -15.45 -3.50 7.12
CA THR A 402 -14.11 -3.23 6.57
C THR A 402 -13.32 -4.53 6.41
N LEU A 403 -13.20 -5.35 7.46
CA LEU A 403 -12.42 -6.59 7.37
C LEU A 403 -12.98 -7.60 6.37
N ARG A 404 -14.31 -7.67 6.18
CA ARG A 404 -14.90 -8.54 5.15
C ARG A 404 -14.59 -8.07 3.74
N ARG A 405 -14.58 -6.76 3.51
CA ARG A 405 -14.16 -6.18 2.23
C ARG A 405 -12.70 -6.47 1.97
N GLU A 406 -11.82 -6.20 2.93
CA GLU A 406 -10.38 -6.45 2.78
C GLU A 406 -10.07 -7.94 2.62
N LEU A 407 -10.83 -8.83 3.29
CA LEU A 407 -10.71 -10.27 3.09
C LEU A 407 -11.02 -10.69 1.63
N GLU A 408 -12.04 -10.08 1.03
CA GLU A 408 -12.41 -10.32 -0.38
C GLU A 408 -11.35 -9.75 -1.35
N GLU A 409 -10.85 -8.54 -1.10
CA GLU A 409 -9.91 -7.83 -1.96
C GLU A 409 -8.47 -8.37 -1.85
N GLU A 410 -7.98 -8.61 -0.62
CA GLU A 410 -6.58 -8.91 -0.38
C GLU A 410 -6.26 -10.41 -0.41
N LEU A 411 -7.21 -11.29 -0.08
CA LEU A 411 -6.96 -12.74 0.04
C LEU A 411 -7.66 -13.59 -1.02
N PHE A 412 -8.75 -13.12 -1.63
CA PHE A 412 -9.50 -13.90 -2.62
C PHE A 412 -9.41 -13.33 -4.04
N GLY A 413 -8.44 -12.44 -4.28
CA GLY A 413 -8.04 -11.99 -5.61
C GLY A 413 -9.08 -11.18 -6.37
N HIS A 414 -10.08 -10.60 -5.69
CA HIS A 414 -11.00 -9.69 -6.37
C HIS A 414 -10.26 -8.35 -6.60
N SER A 415 -10.10 -7.95 -7.87
CA SER A 415 -9.65 -6.60 -8.24
C SER A 415 -10.49 -5.57 -7.49
N GLU A 416 -9.88 -4.51 -6.94
CA GLU A 416 -10.48 -3.56 -5.98
C GLU A 416 -12.00 -3.54 -6.12
N VAL A 417 -12.72 -3.90 -5.06
CA VAL A 417 -14.18 -4.05 -5.07
C VAL A 417 -14.86 -2.68 -5.35
N ASP A 418 -14.08 -1.60 -5.44
CA ASP A 418 -14.47 -0.27 -5.91
C ASP A 418 -13.68 0.26 -7.13
N SER A 419 -13.02 -0.61 -7.93
CA SER A 419 -12.27 -0.19 -9.13
C SER A 419 -13.19 0.51 -10.13
N THR A 420 -13.03 1.82 -10.18
CA THR A 420 -13.58 2.73 -11.20
C THR A 420 -12.99 2.49 -12.59
N GLU A 421 -12.19 1.44 -12.79
CA GLU A 421 -11.47 1.15 -14.04
C GLU A 421 -12.42 0.84 -15.21
N ASP A 422 -13.63 0.33 -14.94
CA ASP A 422 -14.61 -0.01 -15.99
C ASP A 422 -15.82 0.94 -16.09
N GLY A 423 -15.80 2.09 -15.40
CA GLY A 423 -16.88 3.10 -15.52
C GLY A 423 -18.26 2.68 -14.97
N ASN A 424 -18.43 1.45 -14.50
CA ASN A 424 -19.66 0.95 -13.89
C ASN A 424 -19.57 1.02 -12.35
N ARG A 425 -20.26 2.00 -11.76
CA ARG A 425 -20.41 2.11 -10.31
C ARG A 425 -21.41 1.06 -9.81
N VAL A 426 -20.91 0.02 -9.13
CA VAL A 426 -21.76 -1.03 -8.55
C VAL A 426 -22.42 -0.50 -7.26
N ALA A 427 -23.74 -0.63 -7.16
CA ALA A 427 -24.51 -0.13 -6.01
C ALA A 427 -24.26 -0.92 -4.72
N ASN A 428 -24.04 -2.23 -4.81
CA ASN A 428 -23.67 -3.10 -3.69
C ASN A 428 -22.53 -4.03 -4.12
N PRO A 429 -21.27 -3.60 -3.94
CA PRO A 429 -20.11 -4.39 -4.33
C PRO A 429 -20.01 -5.74 -3.60
N MET A 430 -20.42 -5.78 -2.33
CA MET A 430 -20.43 -6.98 -1.49
C MET A 430 -21.73 -7.82 -1.62
N HIS A 431 -22.49 -7.67 -2.71
CA HIS A 431 -23.69 -8.47 -2.95
C HIS A 431 -23.34 -9.96 -3.09
N PRO A 432 -24.12 -10.91 -2.51
CA PRO A 432 -23.78 -12.34 -2.53
C PRO A 432 -23.52 -12.97 -3.91
N SER A 433 -24.15 -12.42 -4.96
CA SER A 433 -23.92 -12.88 -6.34
C SER A 433 -22.58 -12.43 -6.94
N ARG A 434 -21.90 -11.46 -6.31
CA ARG A 434 -20.62 -10.89 -6.77
C ARG A 434 -19.42 -11.42 -5.99
N LEU A 435 -19.64 -11.92 -4.78
CA LEU A 435 -18.58 -12.48 -3.94
C LEU A 435 -17.82 -13.61 -4.65
N SER A 436 -16.53 -13.70 -4.38
CA SER A 436 -15.68 -14.84 -4.69
C SER A 436 -16.28 -16.13 -4.13
N ALA A 437 -15.89 -17.28 -4.69
CA ALA A 437 -16.36 -18.57 -4.18
C ALA A 437 -15.98 -18.80 -2.70
N PRO A 438 -14.76 -18.48 -2.23
CA PRO A 438 -14.40 -18.57 -0.82
C PRO A 438 -15.26 -17.67 0.07
N MET A 439 -15.44 -16.40 -0.30
CA MET A 439 -16.17 -15.45 0.54
C MET A 439 -17.68 -15.71 0.57
N ARG A 440 -18.26 -16.18 -0.54
CA ARG A 440 -19.65 -16.66 -0.56
C ARG A 440 -19.83 -17.81 0.42
N TRP A 441 -18.94 -18.80 0.39
CA TRP A 441 -18.98 -19.93 1.31
C TRP A 441 -18.89 -19.48 2.77
N LEU A 442 -18.00 -18.54 3.10
CA LEU A 442 -17.85 -17.99 4.46
C LEU A 442 -19.09 -17.22 4.92
N SER A 443 -19.83 -16.60 4.00
CA SER A 443 -20.99 -15.76 4.30
C SER A 443 -22.31 -16.52 4.37
N GLU A 444 -22.39 -17.73 3.79
CA GLU A 444 -23.61 -18.54 3.70
C GLU A 444 -24.09 -19.07 5.06
N GLU A 445 -23.18 -19.42 5.97
CA GLU A 445 -23.53 -19.97 7.28
C GLU A 445 -22.88 -19.16 8.41
N PRO A 446 -23.67 -18.69 9.39
CA PRO A 446 -23.13 -18.09 10.59
C PRO A 446 -22.14 -19.03 11.28
N GLY A 447 -20.97 -18.52 11.66
CA GLY A 447 -19.95 -19.28 12.38
C GLY A 447 -18.85 -19.90 11.51
N ARG A 448 -18.98 -19.91 10.17
CA ARG A 448 -17.88 -20.31 9.27
C ARG A 448 -16.69 -19.36 9.31
N LEU A 449 -16.95 -18.09 9.56
CA LEU A 449 -15.94 -17.06 9.78
C LEU A 449 -16.18 -16.42 11.15
N ARG A 450 -15.21 -16.59 12.06
CA ARG A 450 -15.15 -15.88 13.32
C ARG A 450 -14.31 -14.62 13.14
N MET A 451 -14.84 -13.48 13.54
CA MET A 451 -14.11 -12.21 13.55
C MET A 451 -14.25 -11.56 14.91
N GLU A 452 -13.13 -11.30 15.57
CA GLU A 452 -13.10 -10.61 16.85
C GLU A 452 -12.11 -9.46 16.81
N CYS A 453 -12.50 -8.30 17.32
CA CYS A 453 -11.53 -7.29 17.70
C CYS A 453 -10.89 -7.71 19.02
N THR A 454 -9.57 -7.75 19.02
CA THR A 454 -8.74 -8.17 20.15
C THR A 454 -8.13 -6.99 20.87
N GLY A 455 -7.92 -5.86 20.19
CA GLY A 455 -7.44 -4.65 20.83
C GLY A 455 -7.65 -3.38 20.03
N PHE A 456 -7.50 -2.24 20.70
CA PHE A 456 -7.55 -0.91 20.11
C PHE A 456 -6.33 -0.09 20.55
N GLY A 457 -5.82 0.74 19.65
CA GLY A 457 -4.74 1.67 19.95
C GLY A 457 -4.61 2.79 18.93
N LEU A 458 -3.74 3.74 19.24
CA LEU A 458 -3.43 4.90 18.41
C LEU A 458 -1.95 4.84 18.02
N ASN A 459 -1.65 4.74 16.73
CA ASN A 459 -0.28 4.70 16.25
C ASN A 459 0.36 6.10 16.35
N THR A 460 1.37 6.23 17.21
CA THR A 460 2.06 7.51 17.42
C THR A 460 2.90 7.99 16.24
N VAL A 461 3.20 7.12 15.28
CA VAL A 461 3.92 7.50 14.06
C VAL A 461 3.04 8.36 13.15
N SER A 462 1.83 7.92 12.83
CA SER A 462 0.93 8.60 11.89
C SER A 462 -0.22 9.38 12.57
N GLY A 463 -0.51 9.07 13.84
CA GLY A 463 -1.73 9.50 14.51
C GLY A 463 -2.94 8.62 14.24
N ASN A 464 -2.80 7.54 13.47
CA ASN A 464 -3.95 6.72 13.09
C ASN A 464 -4.51 5.91 14.25
N TYR A 465 -5.79 5.55 14.18
CA TYR A 465 -6.35 4.52 15.04
C TYR A 465 -6.22 3.13 14.42
N GLU A 466 -6.09 2.11 15.26
CA GLU A 466 -5.84 0.73 14.86
C GLU A 466 -6.76 -0.22 15.64
N PHE A 467 -7.68 -0.87 14.94
CA PHE A 467 -8.49 -1.98 15.47
C PHE A 467 -7.79 -3.31 15.18
N ALA A 468 -6.99 -3.77 16.13
CA ALA A 468 -6.37 -5.09 16.09
C ALA A 468 -7.44 -6.18 16.19
N SER A 469 -7.41 -7.14 15.27
CA SER A 469 -8.44 -8.18 15.16
C SER A 469 -7.85 -9.57 14.91
N LEU A 470 -8.70 -10.59 15.09
CA LEU A 470 -8.41 -11.99 14.78
C LEU A 470 -9.54 -12.51 13.88
N LEU A 471 -9.17 -13.11 12.75
CA LEU A 471 -10.05 -13.87 11.88
C LEU A 471 -9.72 -15.35 12.04
N VAL A 472 -10.73 -16.18 12.33
CA VAL A 472 -10.56 -17.63 12.42
C VAL A 472 -11.57 -18.34 11.52
N ILE A 473 -11.06 -19.28 10.72
CA ILE A 473 -11.86 -20.23 9.95
C ILE A 473 -11.55 -21.61 10.49
N ASP A 474 -12.44 -22.15 11.33
CA ASP A 474 -12.23 -23.42 12.05
C ASP A 474 -12.51 -24.67 11.20
N ASP A 475 -13.29 -24.52 10.13
CA ASP A 475 -13.69 -25.63 9.27
C ASP A 475 -12.61 -25.96 8.25
N GLU A 476 -11.91 -27.08 8.45
CA GLU A 476 -10.84 -27.57 7.57
C GLU A 476 -11.28 -27.77 6.11
N ARG A 477 -12.59 -27.97 5.87
CA ARG A 477 -13.11 -28.08 4.50
C ARG A 477 -12.86 -26.81 3.69
N PHE A 478 -12.78 -25.65 4.35
CA PHE A 478 -12.40 -24.41 3.70
C PHE A 478 -11.01 -24.53 3.10
N TRP A 479 -10.01 -24.96 3.88
CA TRP A 479 -8.63 -25.10 3.39
C TRP A 479 -8.53 -26.12 2.26
N THR A 480 -9.18 -27.27 2.40
CA THR A 480 -9.18 -28.31 1.35
C THR A 480 -9.79 -27.81 0.03
N ARG A 481 -10.82 -26.96 0.10
CA ARG A 481 -11.56 -26.51 -1.07
C ARG A 481 -10.98 -25.25 -1.71
N PHE A 482 -10.54 -24.30 -0.89
CA PHE A 482 -10.22 -22.93 -1.28
C PHE A 482 -8.80 -22.50 -0.89
N GLY A 483 -8.01 -23.33 -0.21
CA GLY A 483 -6.65 -22.96 0.20
C GLY A 483 -5.73 -22.63 -0.98
N GLY A 484 -6.02 -23.16 -2.17
CA GLY A 484 -5.34 -22.81 -3.42
C GLY A 484 -5.81 -21.52 -4.08
N ASP A 485 -6.97 -20.98 -3.67
CA ASP A 485 -7.51 -19.71 -4.18
C ASP A 485 -7.01 -18.51 -3.34
N ILE A 486 -6.23 -18.77 -2.28
CA ILE A 486 -5.66 -17.72 -1.43
C ILE A 486 -4.43 -17.16 -2.13
N GLU A 487 -4.62 -16.02 -2.77
CA GLU A 487 -3.58 -15.28 -3.47
C GLU A 487 -3.57 -13.85 -2.96
N ALA A 488 -2.41 -13.39 -2.48
CA ALA A 488 -2.29 -12.01 -2.04
C ALA A 488 -2.20 -11.09 -3.27
N ASN A 489 -3.02 -10.04 -3.27
CA ASN A 489 -3.14 -9.11 -4.40
C ASN A 489 -1.82 -8.39 -4.76
N TRP A 490 -1.77 -7.75 -5.93
CA TRP A 490 -0.57 -7.12 -6.55
C TRP A 490 0.22 -6.14 -5.66
N GLU A 491 -0.39 -5.57 -4.61
CA GLU A 491 0.29 -4.73 -3.61
C GLU A 491 1.20 -5.51 -2.64
N SER A 492 1.07 -6.84 -2.59
CA SER A 492 1.88 -7.73 -1.77
C SER A 492 3.06 -8.27 -2.55
N ARG A 493 4.25 -8.30 -1.92
CA ARG A 493 5.44 -8.88 -2.54
C ARG A 493 5.49 -10.40 -2.38
N SER A 494 4.96 -10.88 -1.26
CA SER A 494 4.86 -12.30 -0.91
C SER A 494 3.89 -12.49 0.26
N LEU A 495 3.04 -13.50 0.16
CA LEU A 495 2.28 -14.05 1.29
C LEU A 495 3.10 -15.17 1.92
N ARG A 496 3.32 -15.11 3.23
CA ARG A 496 4.05 -16.13 4.00
C ARG A 496 3.08 -16.88 4.90
N GLN A 497 3.30 -18.19 5.00
CA GLN A 497 2.49 -19.10 5.82
C GLN A 497 3.31 -19.57 7.00
N TYR A 498 2.74 -19.50 8.20
CA TYR A 498 3.34 -20.02 9.43
C TYR A 498 2.38 -21.01 10.08
N SER A 499 2.90 -22.09 10.66
CA SER A 499 2.09 -23.01 11.45
C SER A 499 1.87 -22.44 12.85
N SER A 500 0.65 -22.54 13.38
CA SER A 500 0.37 -22.23 14.78
C SER A 500 0.95 -23.25 15.78
N LEU A 501 1.57 -24.34 15.30
CA LEU A 501 2.31 -25.31 16.11
C LEU A 501 3.82 -25.08 16.09
N ASP A 502 4.32 -24.15 15.27
CA ASP A 502 5.74 -23.83 15.18
C ASP A 502 6.08 -22.66 16.10
N ARG A 503 6.13 -22.94 17.41
CA ARG A 503 6.42 -21.95 18.45
C ARG A 503 7.70 -21.17 18.18
N GLU A 504 8.76 -21.87 17.78
CA GLU A 504 10.09 -21.27 17.56
C GLU A 504 10.06 -20.29 16.39
N LEU A 505 9.51 -20.70 15.24
CA LEU A 505 9.44 -19.82 14.07
C LEU A 505 8.51 -18.63 14.32
N VAL A 506 7.40 -18.82 15.04
CA VAL A 506 6.49 -17.72 15.42
C VAL A 506 7.18 -16.74 16.38
N ALA A 507 7.98 -17.22 17.34
CA ALA A 507 8.76 -16.35 18.23
C ALA A 507 9.83 -15.55 17.45
N VAL A 508 10.55 -16.20 16.53
CA VAL A 508 11.52 -15.53 15.63
C VAL A 508 10.82 -14.48 14.78
N LEU A 509 9.67 -14.81 14.19
CA LEU A 509 8.86 -13.89 13.41
C LEU A 509 8.47 -12.66 14.24
N ALA A 510 8.02 -12.84 15.49
CA ALA A 510 7.60 -11.73 16.33
C ALA A 510 8.73 -10.76 16.68
N ALA A 511 9.97 -11.28 16.76
CA ALA A 511 11.17 -10.49 17.03
C ALA A 511 11.68 -9.70 15.82
N ASP A 512 11.17 -9.96 14.60
CA ASP A 512 11.65 -9.32 13.38
C ASP A 512 11.43 -7.79 13.40
N GLU A 513 12.50 -7.02 13.18
CA GLU A 513 12.47 -5.55 13.19
C GLU A 513 11.80 -4.94 11.96
N SER A 514 11.48 -5.75 10.95
CA SER A 514 10.75 -5.31 9.75
C SER A 514 9.23 -5.23 9.95
N TRP A 515 8.69 -5.65 11.09
CA TRP A 515 7.27 -5.44 11.39
C TRP A 515 6.88 -3.96 11.37
N SER A 516 5.71 -3.66 10.83
CA SER A 516 5.04 -2.42 11.21
C SER A 516 4.56 -2.51 12.66
N ASN A 517 4.56 -1.37 13.37
CA ASN A 517 4.24 -1.33 14.78
C ASN A 517 2.79 -1.77 15.05
N GLU A 518 1.86 -1.31 14.23
CA GLU A 518 0.45 -1.71 14.27
C GLU A 518 0.26 -3.18 13.85
N GLY A 519 1.03 -3.65 12.86
CA GLY A 519 1.00 -5.05 12.41
C GLY A 519 1.42 -6.00 13.53
N LEU A 520 2.50 -5.68 14.25
CA LEU A 520 2.95 -6.49 15.38
C LEU A 520 1.98 -6.42 16.56
N PHE A 521 1.39 -5.25 16.82
CA PHE A 521 0.36 -5.10 17.84
C PHE A 521 -0.82 -6.05 17.57
N ALA A 522 -1.33 -6.05 16.34
CA ALA A 522 -2.41 -6.95 15.93
C ALA A 522 -2.00 -8.42 15.92
N PHE A 523 -0.77 -8.73 15.49
CA PHE A 523 -0.20 -10.07 15.55
C PHE A 523 -0.15 -10.59 17.00
N ALA A 524 0.42 -9.82 17.93
CA ALA A 524 0.57 -10.23 19.32
C ALA A 524 -0.78 -10.40 20.03
N GLN A 525 -1.73 -9.46 19.84
CA GLN A 525 -3.09 -9.57 20.39
C GLN A 525 -3.86 -10.74 19.76
N GLY A 526 -3.71 -10.93 18.45
CA GLY A 526 -4.29 -12.07 17.72
C GLY A 526 -3.78 -13.41 18.22
N LEU A 527 -2.46 -13.57 18.40
CA LEU A 527 -1.85 -14.80 18.92
C LEU A 527 -2.29 -15.10 20.36
N ARG A 528 -2.34 -14.08 21.22
CA ARG A 528 -2.86 -14.23 22.59
C ARG A 528 -4.27 -14.81 22.55
N ARG A 529 -5.14 -14.24 21.73
CA ARG A 529 -6.52 -14.69 21.60
C ARG A 529 -6.61 -16.08 20.96
N LEU A 530 -5.83 -16.35 19.92
CA LEU A 530 -5.79 -17.65 19.25
C LEU A 530 -5.34 -18.77 20.20
N ARG A 531 -4.39 -18.50 21.09
CA ARG A 531 -3.97 -19.45 22.14
C ARG A 531 -5.10 -19.81 23.11
N GLU A 532 -6.05 -18.90 23.36
CA GLU A 532 -7.20 -19.18 24.23
C GLU A 532 -8.26 -20.06 23.56
N ILE A 533 -8.43 -19.94 22.24
CA ILE A 533 -9.55 -20.56 21.51
C ILE A 533 -9.15 -21.71 20.59
N GLY A 534 -7.86 -21.85 20.26
CA GLY A 534 -7.37 -22.77 19.24
C GLY A 534 -7.17 -24.23 19.70
N GLY A 535 -7.29 -24.50 21.00
CA GLY A 535 -7.23 -25.87 21.55
C GLY A 535 -5.92 -26.60 21.23
N GLU A 536 -6.01 -27.82 20.71
CA GLU A 536 -4.84 -28.66 20.39
C GLU A 536 -4.10 -28.23 19.10
N ARG A 537 -4.65 -27.26 18.35
CA ARG A 537 -4.03 -26.76 17.10
C ARG A 537 -2.99 -25.68 17.34
N VAL A 538 -2.75 -25.29 18.59
CA VAL A 538 -1.90 -24.15 18.94
C VAL A 538 -0.80 -24.56 19.92
N ASP A 539 0.43 -24.29 19.53
CA ASP A 539 1.61 -24.26 20.39
C ASP A 539 2.35 -22.96 20.06
N LEU A 540 1.87 -21.88 20.67
CA LEU A 540 2.29 -20.50 20.39
C LEU A 540 3.17 -19.98 21.54
N PRO A 541 4.11 -19.06 21.26
CA PRO A 541 4.97 -18.50 22.29
C PRO A 541 4.15 -17.79 23.39
N GLN A 542 4.74 -17.70 24.58
CA GLN A 542 4.13 -16.96 25.66
C GLN A 542 4.23 -15.47 25.40
N ILE A 543 3.08 -14.79 25.36
CA ILE A 543 2.99 -13.35 25.13
C ILE A 543 2.41 -12.70 26.39
N ASP A 544 3.21 -11.89 27.07
CA ASP A 544 2.82 -11.15 28.26
C ASP A 544 2.82 -9.64 27.99
N VAL A 545 1.64 -9.01 28.06
CA VAL A 545 1.52 -7.55 27.94
C VAL A 545 2.07 -6.91 29.22
N LEU A 546 2.97 -5.96 29.07
CA LEU A 546 3.52 -5.22 30.20
C LEU A 546 2.56 -4.11 30.64
N PRO A 547 2.58 -3.73 31.93
CA PRO A 547 1.78 -2.62 32.43
C PRO A 547 2.05 -1.37 31.60
N VAL A 548 0.94 -0.76 31.16
CA VAL A 548 0.91 0.43 30.32
C VAL A 548 1.07 1.68 31.16
#